data_AF-A0AAE1KNJ5-F1
#
_entry.id   AF-A0AAE1KNJ5-F1
#
_cell.length_a   1.000
_cell.length_b   1.000
_cell.length_c   1.000
_cell.angle_alpha   90.00
_cell.angle_beta   90.00
_cell.angle_gamma   90.00
#
_symmetry.space_group_name_H-M   'P 1'
#
loop_
_entity.id
_entity.type
_entity.pdbx_description
1 polymer ?
#
loop_
_entity_poly.entity_id
_entity_poly.type
_entity_poly.pdbx_seq_one_letter_code
_entity_poly.pdbx_strand_id
1 'polypeptide(L)'
;MSKKEMEKKSTPRGTLDYVSCNGVLAMCWKDNKQVTVLSSDAGVEPLSTAKRWNKDTRKKVEIQCPAVIKEYNGKMGGIDKSDMLTHLYKTPMKSRRWYIRLYGYIIDLCTSNAWVLYKRDAIALLEKPMPLKDFRLKISTFARTYKNRPARMLRNTPEPFVLPRKGQRTSCPSDNLRYDYSKFHCPEFVNQRMTCKFCSTKDDIHRFRWICNMCKVALWLNDSRNCFQDFHAGPSSSTSASHAASPTSVTFSETSASTP
;
A
#
# COMPACT_ATOMS: atom_id res chain seq x y z
N MET A 1 -31.53 28.14 30.49
CA MET A 1 -32.62 27.89 29.51
C MET A 1 -33.03 26.43 29.53
N SER A 2 -34.33 26.17 29.36
CA SER A 2 -34.83 24.79 29.24
C SER A 2 -34.40 24.18 27.89
N LYS A 3 -34.17 22.87 27.85
CA LYS A 3 -33.90 22.12 26.61
C LYS A 3 -34.95 22.43 25.52
N LYS A 4 -36.23 22.53 25.91
CA LYS A 4 -37.33 22.86 24.99
C LYS A 4 -37.24 24.26 24.40
N GLU A 5 -36.59 25.20 25.08
CA GLU A 5 -36.39 26.57 24.58
C GLU A 5 -35.24 26.63 23.57
N MET A 6 -34.14 25.93 23.85
CA MET A 6 -33.01 25.83 22.94
C MET A 6 -33.35 25.10 21.64
N GLU A 7 -34.32 24.18 21.66
CA GLU A 7 -34.77 23.48 20.45
C GLU A 7 -35.65 24.33 19.50
N LYS A 8 -36.27 25.43 19.99
CA LYS A 8 -37.14 26.28 19.16
C LYS A 8 -36.40 26.83 17.93
N LYS A 9 -37.15 27.03 16.83
CA LYS A 9 -36.64 27.67 15.60
C LYS A 9 -36.40 29.17 15.78
N SER A 10 -37.12 29.81 16.69
CA SER A 10 -36.96 31.22 17.02
C SER A 10 -35.62 31.52 17.71
N THR A 11 -35.03 30.52 18.37
CA THR A 11 -33.76 30.66 19.07
C THR A 11 -32.63 30.86 18.05
N PRO A 12 -31.90 31.99 18.12
CA PRO A 12 -30.85 32.30 17.15
C PRO A 12 -29.77 31.21 17.10
N ARG A 13 -29.22 30.98 15.91
CA ARG A 13 -28.08 30.08 15.75
C ARG A 13 -26.84 30.70 16.40
N GLY A 14 -26.06 29.89 17.11
CA GLY A 14 -24.95 30.34 17.94
C GLY A 14 -25.33 30.61 19.40
N THR A 15 -26.62 30.56 19.75
CA THR A 15 -27.06 30.67 21.15
C THR A 15 -26.39 29.60 22.00
N LEU A 16 -25.93 30.01 23.16
CA LEU A 16 -25.12 29.23 24.09
C LEU A 16 -25.71 29.37 25.49
N ASP A 17 -25.78 28.26 26.22
CA ASP A 17 -26.13 28.21 27.63
C ASP A 17 -25.27 27.15 28.31
N TYR A 18 -24.77 27.40 29.51
CA TYR A 18 -23.89 26.46 30.19
C TYR A 18 -23.91 26.61 31.71
N VAL A 19 -23.61 25.51 32.38
CA VAL A 19 -23.40 25.44 33.82
C VAL A 19 -22.09 24.69 34.05
N SER A 20 -21.27 25.17 34.98
CA SER A 20 -20.06 24.48 35.41
C SER A 20 -20.15 24.23 36.92
N CYS A 21 -19.85 23.00 37.33
CA CYS A 21 -19.81 22.62 38.73
C CYS A 21 -18.73 21.55 38.93
N ASN A 22 -17.91 21.68 39.99
CA ASN A 22 -16.89 20.70 40.38
C ASN A 22 -15.95 20.29 39.23
N GLY A 23 -15.51 21.25 38.40
CA GLY A 23 -14.61 20.98 37.27
C GLY A 23 -15.28 20.30 36.07
N VAL A 24 -16.60 20.14 36.06
CA VAL A 24 -17.37 19.61 34.94
C VAL A 24 -18.24 20.72 34.35
N LEU A 25 -18.08 20.95 33.05
CA LEU A 25 -18.89 21.82 32.22
C LEU A 25 -20.02 21.03 31.56
N ALA A 26 -21.25 21.49 31.75
CA ALA A 26 -22.41 21.09 30.97
C ALA A 26 -22.85 22.26 30.09
N MET A 27 -22.80 22.07 28.77
CA MET A 27 -23.05 23.14 27.81
C MET A 27 -24.08 22.72 26.76
N CYS A 28 -24.92 23.67 26.38
CA CYS A 28 -25.87 23.59 25.30
C CYS A 28 -25.55 24.67 24.26
N TRP A 29 -25.35 24.26 23.00
CA TRP A 29 -25.06 25.17 21.89
C TRP A 29 -26.02 24.91 20.73
N LYS A 30 -26.57 25.98 20.15
CA LYS A 30 -27.52 25.91 19.04
C LYS A 30 -26.80 26.05 17.71
N ASP A 31 -26.61 24.94 17.01
CA ASP A 31 -26.29 24.96 15.57
C ASP A 31 -27.58 24.84 14.74
N ASN A 32 -27.61 24.01 13.69
CA ASN A 32 -28.87 23.65 13.02
C ASN A 32 -29.85 22.97 13.99
N LYS A 33 -29.30 22.18 14.91
CA LYS A 33 -30.01 21.55 16.03
C LYS A 33 -29.25 21.86 17.32
N GLN A 34 -29.90 21.63 18.45
CA GLN A 34 -29.24 21.70 19.74
C GLN A 34 -28.14 20.64 19.83
N VAL A 35 -26.97 21.06 20.30
CA VAL A 35 -25.84 20.20 20.66
C VAL A 35 -25.62 20.34 22.15
N THR A 36 -25.59 19.23 22.88
CA THR A 36 -25.29 19.21 24.32
C THR A 36 -23.99 18.47 24.53
N VAL A 37 -23.09 19.08 25.30
CA VAL A 37 -21.76 18.54 25.59
C VAL A 37 -21.51 18.58 27.09
N LEU A 38 -20.90 17.51 27.58
CA LEU A 38 -20.29 17.44 28.91
C LEU A 38 -18.77 17.40 28.72
N SER A 39 -18.04 18.18 29.50
CA SER A 39 -16.59 18.27 29.42
C SER A 39 -15.97 18.47 30.79
N SER A 40 -14.87 17.78 31.07
CA SER A 40 -14.06 17.97 32.29
C SER A 40 -12.68 18.58 31.99
N ASP A 41 -12.41 18.90 30.72
CA ASP A 41 -11.07 19.27 30.22
C ASP A 41 -11.13 20.60 29.45
N ALA A 42 -12.15 20.74 28.59
CA ALA A 42 -12.35 21.91 27.74
C ALA A 42 -13.47 22.81 28.25
N GLY A 43 -13.22 24.13 28.24
CA GLY A 43 -14.16 25.17 28.60
C GLY A 43 -14.96 25.74 27.43
N VAL A 44 -15.78 26.75 27.72
CA VAL A 44 -16.51 27.53 26.71
C VAL A 44 -15.57 28.49 25.97
N GLU A 45 -14.74 29.20 26.72
CA GLU A 45 -13.80 30.19 26.21
C GLU A 45 -12.46 29.56 25.80
N PRO A 46 -11.73 30.15 24.83
CA PRO A 46 -12.13 31.31 24.03
C PRO A 46 -13.19 30.95 22.99
N LEU A 47 -14.19 31.82 22.82
CA LEU A 47 -15.12 31.72 21.70
C LEU A 47 -14.37 31.91 20.37
N SER A 48 -14.71 31.05 19.40
CA SER A 48 -14.14 31.09 18.07
C SER A 48 -15.24 31.18 17.03
N THR A 49 -14.91 31.64 15.82
CA THR A 49 -15.90 31.73 14.75
C THR A 49 -15.88 30.48 13.89
N ALA A 50 -17.04 29.84 13.70
CA ALA A 50 -17.23 28.74 12.75
C ALA A 50 -18.02 29.21 11.53
N LYS A 51 -17.46 29.01 10.33
CA LYS A 51 -18.17 29.24 9.06
C LYS A 51 -19.13 28.10 8.79
N ARG A 52 -20.44 28.38 8.82
CA ARG A 52 -21.49 27.38 8.59
C ARG A 52 -22.39 27.79 7.45
N TRP A 53 -22.78 26.82 6.64
CA TRP A 53 -23.79 27.05 5.61
C TRP A 53 -25.14 27.33 6.27
N ASN A 54 -25.80 28.41 5.84
CA ASN A 54 -27.18 28.71 6.18
C ASN A 54 -28.04 28.48 4.94
N LYS A 55 -29.07 27.62 5.08
CA LYS A 55 -29.95 27.23 3.97
C LYS A 55 -30.88 28.38 3.54
N ASP A 56 -31.30 29.22 4.48
CA ASP A 56 -32.26 30.30 4.24
C ASP A 56 -31.62 31.45 3.48
N THR A 57 -30.40 31.84 3.87
CA THR A 57 -29.64 32.90 3.19
C THR A 57 -28.76 32.39 2.03
N ARG A 58 -28.67 31.06 1.85
CA ARG A 58 -27.81 30.37 0.85
C ARG A 58 -26.36 30.87 0.85
N LYS A 59 -25.84 31.21 2.03
CA LYS A 59 -24.49 31.75 2.22
C LYS A 59 -23.83 31.10 3.44
N LYS A 60 -22.50 31.16 3.50
CA LYS A 60 -21.76 30.81 4.71
C LYS A 60 -21.87 31.98 5.69
N VAL A 61 -22.39 31.71 6.87
CA VAL A 61 -22.53 32.67 7.97
C VAL A 61 -21.51 32.30 9.05
N GLU A 62 -20.98 33.33 9.69
CA GLU A 62 -20.06 33.22 10.80
C GLU A 62 -20.85 33.13 12.11
N ILE A 63 -20.57 32.08 12.89
CA ILE A 63 -21.33 31.76 14.10
C ILE A 63 -20.33 31.56 15.23
N GLN A 64 -20.64 32.12 16.40
CA GLN A 64 -19.86 31.90 17.61
C GLN A 64 -19.90 30.41 18.00
N CYS A 65 -18.73 29.85 18.18
CA CYS A 65 -18.47 28.43 18.41
C CYS A 65 -17.57 28.30 19.66
N PRO A 66 -18.09 27.66 20.73
CA PRO A 66 -17.33 27.42 21.95
C PRO A 66 -16.07 26.58 21.71
N ALA A 67 -15.04 26.82 22.52
CA ALA A 67 -13.76 26.11 22.47
C ALA A 67 -13.96 24.59 22.58
N VAL A 68 -14.78 24.13 23.53
CA VAL A 68 -15.13 22.71 23.72
C VAL A 68 -15.71 22.06 22.45
N ILE A 69 -16.51 22.76 21.64
CA ILE A 69 -17.03 22.21 20.38
C ILE A 69 -15.90 22.03 19.36
N LYS A 70 -15.03 23.03 19.27
CA LYS A 70 -13.89 23.00 18.34
C LYS A 70 -12.93 21.87 18.70
N GLU A 71 -12.64 21.73 19.99
CA GLU A 71 -11.76 20.69 20.51
C GLU A 71 -12.34 19.29 20.33
N TYR A 72 -13.63 19.11 20.64
CA TYR A 72 -14.34 17.87 20.37
C TYR A 72 -14.24 17.48 18.89
N ASN A 73 -14.56 18.39 17.97
CA ASN A 73 -14.49 18.11 16.53
C ASN A 73 -13.06 17.82 16.05
N GLY A 74 -12.05 18.45 16.65
CA GLY A 74 -10.64 18.18 16.35
C GLY A 74 -10.22 16.76 16.76
N LYS A 75 -10.74 16.26 17.88
CA LYS A 75 -10.39 14.95 18.46
C LYS A 75 -11.29 13.80 17.97
N MET A 76 -12.54 14.06 17.63
CA MET A 76 -13.56 13.04 17.30
C MET A 76 -13.17 12.12 16.14
N GLY A 77 -12.44 12.65 15.15
CA GLY A 77 -12.12 11.90 13.91
C GLY A 77 -11.14 10.74 14.07
N GLY A 78 -10.62 10.46 15.28
CA GLY A 78 -9.68 9.36 15.50
C GLY A 78 -10.30 7.98 15.20
N ILE A 79 -11.51 7.74 15.69
CA ILE A 79 -12.22 6.46 15.51
C ILE A 79 -12.63 6.29 14.05
N ASP A 80 -13.22 7.31 13.43
CA ASP A 80 -13.62 7.28 12.03
C ASP A 80 -12.44 7.01 11.09
N LYS A 81 -11.26 7.59 11.38
CA LYS A 81 -10.04 7.31 10.62
C LYS A 81 -9.59 5.86 10.80
N SER A 82 -9.61 5.33 12.02
CA SER A 82 -9.27 3.92 12.28
C SER A 82 -10.20 2.97 11.55
N ASP A 83 -11.51 3.25 11.57
CA ASP A 83 -12.53 2.47 10.88
C ASP A 83 -12.31 2.53 9.36
N MET A 84 -12.17 3.75 8.80
CA MET A 84 -11.86 3.96 7.39
C MET A 84 -10.61 3.20 6.93
N LEU A 85 -9.50 3.28 7.68
CA LEU A 85 -8.25 2.59 7.34
C LEU A 85 -8.41 1.07 7.33
N THR A 86 -9.17 0.53 8.29
CA THR A 86 -9.44 -0.90 8.41
C THR A 86 -10.37 -1.39 7.29
N HIS A 87 -11.35 -0.58 6.91
CA HIS A 87 -12.32 -0.90 5.86
C HIS A 87 -11.76 -0.77 4.43
N LEU A 88 -10.78 0.11 4.21
CA LEU A 88 -10.21 0.38 2.87
C LEU A 88 -9.61 -0.87 2.19
N TYR A 89 -8.98 -1.75 2.97
CA TYR A 89 -8.34 -2.97 2.48
C TYR A 89 -8.73 -4.20 3.31
N LYS A 90 -10.01 -4.31 3.65
CA LYS A 90 -10.56 -5.39 4.46
C LYS A 90 -10.21 -6.77 3.91
N THR A 91 -9.67 -7.64 4.74
CA THR A 91 -9.32 -9.00 4.38
C THR A 91 -10.58 -9.85 4.16
N PRO A 92 -10.81 -10.39 2.95
CA PRO A 92 -12.02 -11.14 2.64
C PRO A 92 -11.93 -12.57 3.21
N MET A 93 -12.31 -12.75 4.47
CA MET A 93 -12.48 -14.09 5.05
C MET A 93 -13.94 -14.51 5.07
N LYS A 94 -14.30 -15.38 4.12
CA LYS A 94 -15.62 -16.02 4.06
C LYS A 94 -15.61 -17.28 4.91
N SER A 95 -16.31 -17.26 6.04
CA SER A 95 -16.51 -18.42 6.90
C SER A 95 -17.89 -18.38 7.56
N ARG A 96 -18.46 -19.57 7.85
CA ARG A 96 -19.68 -19.72 8.65
C ARG A 96 -19.41 -19.51 10.15
N ARG A 97 -18.15 -19.66 10.57
CA ARG A 97 -17.70 -19.44 11.95
C ARG A 97 -17.50 -17.94 12.19
N TRP A 98 -18.34 -17.34 13.03
CA TRP A 98 -18.37 -15.88 13.24
C TRP A 98 -17.02 -15.30 13.70
N TYR A 99 -16.28 -16.04 14.54
CA TYR A 99 -15.01 -15.61 15.11
C TYR A 99 -13.89 -15.45 14.06
N ILE A 100 -14.00 -16.11 12.90
CA ILE A 100 -13.03 -15.92 11.80
C ILE A 100 -13.11 -14.50 11.23
N ARG A 101 -14.30 -13.87 11.26
CA ARG A 101 -14.44 -12.46 10.85
C ARG A 101 -13.75 -11.53 11.84
N LEU A 102 -13.85 -11.82 13.14
CA LEU A 102 -13.16 -11.08 14.18
C LEU A 102 -11.64 -11.21 14.05
N TYR A 103 -11.14 -12.43 13.80
CA TYR A 103 -9.73 -12.68 13.54
C TYR A 103 -9.20 -11.84 12.37
N GLY A 104 -9.96 -11.73 11.27
CA GLY A 104 -9.57 -10.89 10.12
C GLY A 104 -9.54 -9.42 10.43
N TYR A 105 -10.55 -8.96 11.14
CA TYR A 105 -10.62 -7.58 11.61
C TYR A 105 -9.40 -7.23 12.47
N ILE A 106 -8.99 -8.12 13.39
CA ILE A 106 -7.80 -7.91 14.23
C ILE A 106 -6.53 -7.79 13.37
N ILE A 107 -6.35 -8.65 12.37
CA ILE A 107 -5.19 -8.55 11.45
C ILE A 107 -5.21 -7.21 10.71
N ASP A 108 -6.37 -6.81 10.18
CA ASP A 108 -6.51 -5.57 9.43
C ASP A 108 -6.22 -4.35 10.32
N LEU A 109 -6.72 -4.35 11.56
CA LEU A 109 -6.49 -3.33 12.56
C LEU A 109 -5.01 -3.24 12.96
N CYS A 110 -4.37 -4.36 13.27
CA CYS A 110 -2.93 -4.41 13.58
C CYS A 110 -2.09 -3.87 12.41
N THR A 111 -2.46 -4.23 11.18
CA THR A 111 -1.75 -3.77 9.98
C THR A 111 -1.90 -2.26 9.77
N SER A 112 -3.11 -1.72 9.97
CA SER A 112 -3.37 -0.27 9.92
C SER A 112 -2.59 0.47 11.00
N ASN A 113 -2.56 -0.04 12.23
CA ASN A 113 -1.80 0.56 13.33
C ASN A 113 -0.29 0.53 13.07
N ALA A 114 0.25 -0.59 12.57
CA ALA A 114 1.64 -0.69 12.18
C ALA A 114 2.01 0.32 11.08
N TRP A 115 1.11 0.55 10.12
CA TRP A 115 1.31 1.56 9.08
C TRP A 115 1.32 2.99 9.65
N VAL A 116 0.45 3.30 10.61
CA VAL A 116 0.43 4.61 11.28
C VAL A 116 1.76 4.87 12.01
N LEU A 117 2.27 3.86 12.73
CA LEU A 117 3.58 3.95 13.39
C LEU A 117 4.71 4.12 12.38
N TYR A 118 4.77 3.28 11.35
CA TYR A 118 5.74 3.40 10.26
C TYR A 118 5.70 4.79 9.60
N LYS A 119 4.51 5.33 9.36
CA LYS A 119 4.35 6.67 8.76
C LYS A 119 4.92 7.76 9.67
N ARG A 120 4.69 7.67 10.98
CA ARG A 120 5.26 8.61 11.97
C ARG A 120 6.79 8.55 11.94
N ASP A 121 7.35 7.35 11.94
CA ASP A 121 8.79 7.15 12.00
C ASP A 121 9.46 7.56 10.67
N ALA A 122 8.86 7.26 9.52
CA ALA A 122 9.34 7.73 8.21
C ALA A 122 9.38 9.26 8.11
N ILE A 123 8.34 9.94 8.62
CA ILE A 123 8.32 11.41 8.67
C ILE A 123 9.44 11.95 9.57
N ALA A 124 9.67 11.32 10.73
CA ALA A 124 10.76 11.71 11.63
C ALA A 124 12.15 11.51 11.01
N LEU A 125 12.30 10.52 10.13
CA LEU A 125 13.51 10.25 9.35
C LEU A 125 13.62 11.08 8.06
N LEU A 126 12.69 12.01 7.81
CA LEU A 126 12.62 12.81 6.58
C LEU A 126 12.46 11.96 5.30
N GLU A 127 11.92 10.76 5.43
CA GLU A 127 11.61 9.87 4.31
C GLU A 127 10.16 10.03 3.87
N LYS A 128 9.91 9.83 2.56
CA LYS A 128 8.54 9.80 2.04
C LYS A 128 7.86 8.49 2.46
N PRO A 129 6.81 8.52 3.30
CA PRO A 129 6.15 7.31 3.74
C PRO A 129 5.44 6.62 2.57
N MET A 130 5.55 5.29 2.52
CA MET A 130 4.83 4.52 1.50
C MET A 130 3.31 4.50 1.74
N PRO A 131 2.49 4.45 0.68
CA PRO A 131 1.04 4.31 0.79
C PRO A 131 0.62 3.02 1.51
N LEU A 132 -0.53 3.04 2.19
CA LEU A 132 -1.05 1.89 2.95
C LEU A 132 -1.14 0.61 2.10
N LYS A 133 -1.58 0.72 0.84
CA LYS A 133 -1.66 -0.41 -0.10
C LYS A 133 -0.32 -1.13 -0.24
N ASP A 134 0.74 -0.37 -0.51
CA ASP A 134 2.07 -0.91 -0.77
C ASP A 134 2.68 -1.47 0.51
N PHE A 135 2.40 -0.85 1.65
CA PHE A 135 2.79 -1.35 2.97
C PHE A 135 2.17 -2.72 3.25
N ARG A 136 0.87 -2.88 2.99
CA ARG A 136 0.16 -4.16 3.11
C ARG A 136 0.72 -5.22 2.16
N LEU A 137 1.04 -4.84 0.93
CA LEU A 137 1.68 -5.74 -0.03
C LEU A 137 3.05 -6.23 0.47
N LYS A 138 3.89 -5.33 1.02
CA LYS A 138 5.17 -5.72 1.62
C LYS A 138 5.01 -6.68 2.81
N ILE A 139 4.04 -6.45 3.68
CA ILE A 139 3.73 -7.40 4.78
C ILE A 139 3.34 -8.76 4.21
N SER A 140 2.51 -8.79 3.16
CA SER A 140 2.05 -10.03 2.54
C SER A 140 3.19 -10.81 1.87
N THR A 141 4.12 -10.12 1.20
CA THR A 141 5.28 -10.76 0.56
C THR A 141 6.24 -11.28 1.63
N PHE A 142 6.49 -10.51 2.69
CA PHE A 142 7.30 -10.94 3.82
C PHE A 142 6.71 -12.16 4.55
N ALA A 143 5.41 -12.16 4.83
CA ALA A 143 4.74 -13.30 5.48
C ALA A 143 4.80 -14.58 4.62
N ARG A 144 4.76 -14.44 3.28
CA ARG A 144 4.92 -15.56 2.35
C ARG A 144 6.36 -16.09 2.31
N THR A 145 7.36 -15.22 2.30
CA THR A 145 8.76 -15.64 2.31
C THR A 145 9.20 -16.18 3.67
N TYR A 146 8.62 -15.69 4.77
CA TYR A 146 8.86 -16.20 6.12
C TYR A 146 8.34 -17.63 6.31
N LYS A 147 7.17 -17.97 5.73
CA LYS A 147 6.70 -19.37 5.68
C LYS A 147 7.61 -20.30 4.87
N ASN A 148 8.44 -19.73 3.99
CA ASN A 148 9.47 -20.46 3.25
C ASN A 148 10.83 -20.49 3.99
N ARG A 149 10.96 -19.90 5.21
CA ARG A 149 12.01 -20.36 6.11
C ARG A 149 11.63 -21.76 6.56
N PRO A 150 12.50 -22.77 6.38
CA PRO A 150 12.18 -24.10 6.80
C PRO A 150 12.08 -24.15 8.33
N ALA A 151 10.85 -24.09 8.87
CA ALA A 151 10.49 -24.86 10.06
C ALA A 151 10.66 -26.39 9.80
N ARG A 152 11.04 -26.75 8.58
CA ARG A 152 11.32 -28.07 8.05
C ARG A 152 12.80 -28.49 8.14
N MET A 153 13.59 -27.97 9.07
CA MET A 153 14.91 -28.56 9.39
C MET A 153 14.82 -29.96 10.04
N LEU A 154 13.69 -30.67 9.90
CA LEU A 154 13.50 -32.05 10.33
C LEU A 154 13.09 -33.01 9.21
N ARG A 155 13.00 -32.57 7.94
CA ARG A 155 12.81 -33.51 6.81
C ARG A 155 13.56 -33.01 5.57
N ASN A 156 14.75 -33.59 5.35
CA ASN A 156 15.53 -33.50 4.12
C ASN A 156 14.82 -34.23 2.97
N THR A 157 13.67 -33.72 2.53
CA THR A 157 13.10 -34.09 1.23
C THR A 157 13.13 -32.83 0.36
N PRO A 158 13.91 -32.80 -0.74
CA PRO A 158 13.84 -31.70 -1.69
C PRO A 158 12.40 -31.60 -2.19
N GLU A 159 11.71 -30.51 -1.86
CA GLU A 159 10.38 -30.22 -2.43
C GLU A 159 10.54 -30.13 -3.96
N PRO A 160 9.83 -30.95 -4.73
CA PRO A 160 9.93 -30.92 -6.17
C PRO A 160 9.48 -29.54 -6.67
N PHE A 161 10.32 -28.91 -7.49
CA PHE A 161 9.98 -27.65 -8.12
C PHE A 161 8.72 -27.81 -8.98
N VAL A 162 7.62 -27.19 -8.55
CA VAL A 162 6.36 -27.21 -9.31
C VAL A 162 6.43 -26.17 -10.42
N LEU A 163 6.48 -26.64 -11.66
CA LEU A 163 6.42 -25.80 -12.85
C LEU A 163 5.05 -25.08 -12.92
N PRO A 164 5.00 -23.81 -13.38
CA PRO A 164 3.74 -23.10 -13.57
C PRO A 164 2.85 -23.81 -14.59
N ARG A 165 1.53 -23.69 -14.43
CA ARG A 165 0.56 -24.22 -15.41
C ARG A 165 0.78 -23.58 -16.78
N LYS A 166 0.50 -24.33 -17.85
CA LYS A 166 0.63 -23.86 -19.25
C LYS A 166 -0.11 -22.53 -19.43
N GLY A 167 0.61 -21.50 -19.87
CA GLY A 167 0.06 -20.14 -20.06
C GLY A 167 0.27 -19.17 -18.88
N GLN A 168 0.72 -19.64 -17.70
CA GLN A 168 1.06 -18.77 -16.57
C GLN A 168 2.56 -18.47 -16.51
N ARG A 169 2.93 -17.21 -16.25
CA ARG A 169 4.33 -16.83 -15.96
C ARG A 169 4.63 -17.10 -14.48
N THR A 170 5.86 -17.52 -14.19
CA THR A 170 6.34 -17.59 -12.80
C THR A 170 6.29 -16.22 -12.12
N SER A 171 6.02 -16.19 -10.81
CA SER A 171 6.10 -14.95 -10.03
C SER A 171 7.52 -14.41 -10.04
N CYS A 172 7.69 -13.08 -10.05
CA CYS A 172 9.02 -12.51 -9.83
C CYS A 172 9.43 -12.78 -8.38
N PRO A 173 10.65 -13.30 -8.13
CA PRO A 173 11.20 -13.38 -6.77
C PRO A 173 11.37 -11.96 -6.19
N SER A 174 11.49 -11.87 -4.87
CA SER A 174 11.81 -10.61 -4.18
C SER A 174 13.23 -10.16 -4.49
N ASP A 175 13.46 -8.85 -4.51
CA ASP A 175 14.78 -8.25 -4.74
C ASP A 175 15.83 -8.75 -3.74
N ASN A 176 15.46 -8.95 -2.47
CA ASN A 176 16.33 -9.54 -1.44
C ASN A 176 16.78 -10.98 -1.72
N LEU A 177 16.10 -11.71 -2.61
CA LEU A 177 16.53 -13.04 -3.05
C LEU A 177 17.28 -12.94 -4.37
N ARG A 178 16.82 -12.05 -5.26
CA ARG A 178 17.35 -11.87 -6.60
C ARG A 178 18.77 -11.27 -6.60
N TYR A 179 19.05 -10.36 -5.66
CA TYR A 179 20.32 -9.64 -5.54
C TYR A 179 21.16 -10.12 -4.35
N ASP A 180 20.86 -11.32 -3.84
CA ASP A 180 21.57 -11.92 -2.72
C ASP A 180 22.84 -12.61 -3.21
N TYR A 181 23.95 -11.87 -3.26
CA TYR A 181 25.24 -12.42 -3.70
C TYR A 181 25.78 -13.54 -2.80
N SER A 182 25.23 -13.73 -1.59
CA SER A 182 25.59 -14.86 -0.73
C SER A 182 25.02 -16.19 -1.22
N LYS A 183 24.02 -16.15 -2.12
CA LYS A 183 23.41 -17.32 -2.71
C LYS A 183 24.00 -17.58 -4.09
N PHE A 184 24.30 -18.85 -4.35
CA PHE A 184 24.81 -19.24 -5.66
C PHE A 184 23.65 -19.41 -6.65
N HIS A 185 23.41 -18.36 -7.44
CA HIS A 185 22.48 -18.40 -8.57
C HIS A 185 23.14 -19.10 -9.76
N CYS A 186 22.71 -20.33 -10.08
CA CYS A 186 23.20 -21.07 -11.23
C CYS A 186 22.07 -21.46 -12.21
N PRO A 187 22.40 -21.57 -13.51
CA PRO A 187 21.48 -22.13 -14.50
C PRO A 187 21.28 -23.63 -14.28
N GLU A 188 20.03 -24.06 -14.18
CA GLU A 188 19.59 -25.46 -14.18
C GLU A 188 18.78 -25.73 -15.45
N PHE A 189 19.00 -26.88 -16.07
CA PHE A 189 18.24 -27.31 -17.24
C PHE A 189 16.93 -28.00 -16.84
N VAL A 190 15.85 -27.68 -17.52
CA VAL A 190 14.54 -28.33 -17.36
C VAL A 190 13.98 -28.82 -18.70
N ASN A 191 13.24 -29.93 -18.66
CA ASN A 191 12.65 -30.53 -19.86
C ASN A 191 11.60 -29.64 -20.52
N GLN A 192 10.84 -28.88 -19.72
CA GLN A 192 9.79 -27.99 -20.20
C GLN A 192 10.33 -26.60 -20.53
N ARG A 193 10.04 -26.11 -21.75
CA ARG A 193 10.34 -24.72 -22.13
C ARG A 193 9.41 -23.75 -21.38
N MET A 194 10.01 -22.75 -20.75
CA MET A 194 9.34 -21.70 -20.01
C MET A 194 9.67 -20.32 -20.59
N THR A 195 8.76 -19.36 -20.44
CA THR A 195 8.94 -18.00 -20.97
C THR A 195 9.98 -17.23 -20.16
N CYS A 196 10.91 -16.55 -20.83
CA CYS A 196 11.92 -15.73 -20.16
C CYS A 196 11.26 -14.67 -19.28
N LYS A 197 11.70 -14.54 -18.02
CA LYS A 197 11.13 -13.56 -17.08
C LYS A 197 11.61 -12.13 -17.36
N PHE A 198 12.82 -11.99 -17.90
CA PHE A 198 13.47 -10.71 -18.10
C PHE A 198 13.06 -10.01 -19.40
N CYS A 199 13.19 -10.69 -20.55
CA CYS A 199 13.01 -10.04 -21.85
C CYS A 199 11.66 -10.29 -22.54
N SER A 200 10.92 -11.35 -22.19
CA SER A 200 9.68 -11.66 -22.92
C SER A 200 8.56 -10.70 -22.58
N THR A 201 7.94 -10.14 -23.62
CA THR A 201 6.78 -9.24 -23.56
C THR A 201 5.52 -9.98 -24.03
N LYS A 202 4.40 -9.27 -24.21
CA LYS A 202 3.17 -9.87 -24.76
C LYS A 202 3.31 -10.19 -26.25
N ASP A 203 4.05 -9.34 -26.96
CA ASP A 203 4.17 -9.39 -28.42
C ASP A 203 5.39 -10.24 -28.86
N ASP A 204 6.41 -10.38 -28.00
CA ASP A 204 7.59 -11.20 -28.27
C ASP A 204 7.88 -12.19 -27.13
N ILE A 205 7.59 -13.47 -27.38
CA ILE A 205 7.64 -14.55 -26.39
C ILE A 205 8.83 -15.47 -26.64
N HIS A 206 9.91 -15.22 -25.90
CA HIS A 206 11.06 -16.12 -25.89
C HIS A 206 10.93 -17.23 -24.85
N ARG A 207 11.15 -18.49 -25.24
CA ARG A 207 11.03 -19.66 -24.36
C ARG A 207 12.32 -20.47 -24.27
N PHE A 208 12.74 -20.77 -23.05
CA PHE A 208 14.00 -21.46 -22.76
C PHE A 208 13.83 -22.60 -21.76
N ARG A 209 14.84 -23.48 -21.73
CA ARG A 209 14.95 -24.60 -20.79
C ARG A 209 15.86 -24.31 -19.60
N TRP A 210 16.47 -23.14 -19.57
CA TRP A 210 17.35 -22.73 -18.48
C TRP A 210 16.56 -21.95 -17.43
N ILE A 211 16.63 -22.41 -16.18
CA ILE A 211 16.04 -21.74 -15.01
C ILE A 211 17.14 -21.37 -14.01
N CYS A 212 16.89 -20.40 -13.15
CA CYS A 212 17.75 -20.18 -11.99
C CYS A 212 17.34 -21.12 -10.85
N ASN A 213 18.31 -21.83 -10.27
CA ASN A 213 18.11 -22.73 -9.12
C ASN A 213 17.50 -22.02 -7.88
N MET A 214 17.83 -20.74 -7.64
CA MET A 214 17.35 -19.98 -6.48
C MET A 214 16.06 -19.19 -6.79
N CYS A 215 16.06 -18.44 -7.90
CA CYS A 215 14.94 -17.59 -8.29
C CYS A 215 13.76 -18.38 -8.90
N LYS A 216 14.02 -19.60 -9.38
CA LYS A 216 13.04 -20.49 -10.02
C LYS A 216 12.28 -19.83 -11.19
N VAL A 217 12.99 -18.99 -11.94
CA VAL A 217 12.50 -18.32 -13.16
C VAL A 217 13.33 -18.74 -14.36
N ALA A 218 12.71 -18.81 -15.54
CA ALA A 218 13.42 -19.07 -16.78
C ALA A 218 14.08 -17.80 -17.31
N LEU A 219 15.33 -17.90 -17.72
CA LEU A 219 16.14 -16.80 -18.21
C LEU A 219 16.85 -17.24 -19.48
N TRP A 220 16.93 -16.32 -20.45
CA TRP A 220 17.69 -16.54 -21.67
C TRP A 220 19.18 -16.63 -21.32
N LEU A 221 19.82 -17.71 -21.75
CA LEU A 221 21.26 -17.90 -21.68
C LEU A 221 21.74 -18.50 -23.00
N ASN A 222 22.34 -17.68 -23.85
CA ASN A 222 23.04 -18.10 -25.07
C ASN A 222 24.20 -17.14 -25.39
N ASP A 223 24.85 -17.39 -26.51
CA ASP A 223 25.92 -16.59 -27.11
C ASP A 223 25.53 -15.13 -27.40
N SER A 224 24.32 -14.91 -27.92
CA SER A 224 23.88 -13.56 -28.31
C SER A 224 23.22 -12.74 -27.20
N ARG A 225 22.75 -13.36 -26.12
CA ARG A 225 22.04 -12.67 -25.03
C ARG A 225 22.08 -13.43 -23.70
N ASN A 226 22.50 -12.71 -22.65
CA ASN A 226 22.62 -13.27 -21.30
C ASN A 226 21.65 -12.61 -20.30
N CYS A 227 20.36 -12.88 -20.46
CA CYS A 227 19.34 -12.42 -19.51
C CYS A 227 19.54 -13.01 -18.10
N PHE A 228 20.29 -14.10 -17.95
CA PHE A 228 20.58 -14.68 -16.64
C PHE A 228 21.43 -13.71 -15.81
N GLN A 229 22.48 -13.15 -16.41
CA GLN A 229 23.35 -12.19 -15.76
C GLN A 229 22.61 -10.87 -15.51
N ASP A 230 21.96 -10.30 -16.52
CA ASP A 230 21.23 -9.03 -16.41
C ASP A 230 20.11 -9.07 -15.35
N PHE A 231 19.47 -10.24 -15.21
CA PHE A 231 18.45 -10.40 -14.18
C PHE A 231 19.06 -10.35 -12.78
N HIS A 232 20.24 -10.90 -12.53
CA HIS A 232 20.85 -10.92 -11.19
C HIS A 232 21.81 -9.75 -10.93
N ALA A 233 22.18 -8.97 -11.95
CA ALA A 233 22.83 -7.70 -11.77
C ALA A 233 21.84 -6.73 -11.07
N GLY A 234 22.22 -6.23 -9.90
CA GLY A 234 21.44 -5.21 -9.17
C GLY A 234 21.16 -3.98 -10.03
N PRO A 235 20.28 -3.06 -9.58
CA PRO A 235 20.10 -1.79 -10.26
C PRO A 235 21.42 -1.02 -10.27
N SER A 236 22.14 -1.09 -11.39
CA SER A 236 23.30 -0.24 -11.66
C SER A 236 22.79 1.18 -11.83
N SER A 237 23.23 2.10 -10.98
CA SER A 237 23.24 3.52 -11.34
C SER A 237 24.05 3.66 -12.63
N SER A 238 23.39 4.14 -13.69
CA SER A 238 23.89 4.48 -15.03
C SER A 238 23.63 3.49 -16.18
N THR A 239 23.07 4.09 -17.25
CA THR A 239 23.33 3.83 -18.68
C THR A 239 22.30 2.98 -19.46
N SER A 240 21.35 3.72 -20.06
CA SER A 240 20.80 3.59 -21.42
C SER A 240 20.81 2.24 -22.13
N ALA A 241 19.62 1.65 -22.31
CA ALA A 241 19.34 0.73 -23.39
C ALA A 241 18.74 1.50 -24.58
N SER A 242 19.60 1.96 -25.47
CA SER A 242 19.25 2.35 -26.84
C SER A 242 18.84 1.13 -27.65
N HIS A 243 17.76 1.28 -28.42
CA HIS A 243 17.34 0.35 -29.46
C HIS A 243 18.52 -0.03 -30.38
N ALA A 244 18.83 -1.32 -30.48
CA ALA A 244 19.62 -1.86 -31.58
C ALA A 244 18.66 -2.40 -32.64
N ALA A 245 18.51 -1.63 -33.72
CA ALA A 245 17.94 -2.09 -34.98
C ALA A 245 18.91 -3.08 -35.65
N SER A 246 18.36 -4.11 -36.27
CA SER A 246 19.08 -5.15 -37.01
C SER A 246 19.87 -4.55 -38.20
N PRO A 247 21.07 -5.07 -38.53
CA PRO A 247 21.71 -4.72 -39.79
C PRO A 247 21.14 -5.60 -40.92
N THR A 248 20.55 -4.96 -41.90
CA THR A 248 20.24 -5.53 -43.22
C THR A 248 21.53 -5.89 -43.95
N SER A 249 21.59 -7.13 -44.44
CA SER A 249 22.61 -7.65 -45.35
C SER A 249 22.65 -6.87 -46.67
N VAL A 250 23.81 -6.32 -47.01
CA VAL A 250 24.11 -5.83 -48.37
C VAL A 250 25.09 -6.80 -49.02
N THR A 251 24.60 -7.48 -50.04
CA THR A 251 25.36 -8.29 -50.99
C THR A 251 26.30 -7.40 -51.81
N PHE A 252 27.59 -7.73 -51.87
CA PHE A 252 28.51 -7.17 -52.87
C PHE A 252 28.82 -8.23 -53.92
N SER A 253 28.48 -7.90 -55.15
CA SER A 253 28.79 -8.63 -56.38
C SER A 253 30.26 -8.41 -56.78
N GLU A 254 30.93 -9.50 -57.17
CA GLU A 254 32.26 -9.50 -57.75
C GLU A 254 32.25 -8.87 -59.15
N THR A 255 33.20 -7.98 -59.43
CA THR A 255 33.65 -7.66 -60.79
C THR A 255 35.18 -7.63 -60.84
N SER A 256 35.69 -8.51 -61.70
CA SER A 256 37.08 -8.70 -62.09
C SER A 256 37.55 -7.64 -63.09
N ALA A 257 38.77 -7.12 -62.91
CA ALA A 257 39.62 -6.50 -63.95
C ALA A 257 41.08 -6.47 -63.44
N SER A 258 41.92 -7.39 -63.90
CA SER A 258 43.00 -7.20 -64.91
C SER A 258 44.24 -6.45 -64.39
N THR A 259 45.30 -7.23 -64.13
CA THR A 259 46.71 -6.79 -63.98
C THR A 259 47.37 -6.62 -65.36
N PRO A 260 48.55 -5.95 -65.43
CA PRO A 260 49.05 -5.22 -66.60
C PRO A 260 49.56 -6.06 -67.76
#